data_AF-A0A1T4L3L5-F1
#
_entry.id   AF-A0A1T4L3L5-F1
#
_cell.length_a   1.000
_cell.length_b   1.000
_cell.length_c   1.000
_cell.angle_alpha   90.00
_cell.angle_beta   90.00
_cell.angle_gamma   90.00
#
_symmetry.space_group_name_H-M   'P 1'
#
loop_
_entity.id
_entity.type
_entity.pdbx_description
1 polymer ?
#
loop_
_entity_poly.entity_id
_entity_poly.type
_entity_poly.pdbx_seq_one_letter_code
_entity_poly.pdbx_strand_id
1 'polypeptide(L)'
;MVKNKKKWIIITVISLVLIAAEVLFSIFYLIPLMKGNKVIEKVKAGDSVGAEEIMDTLSKSDRAKVKDKVRDVVVSETNNYIANNGDYDKLKKLLLTVENVSWFYNMADDCFTEANTKELKRIYDELVTELSGSSSDSRKSDALLSSLHDVYFITGEEKIDGVDTISNYLEYFDPTALQNYQAYIKEYFNDILQKDYDNYLAGNGNIDRIVIEADIVSRYFYKSKSGSDLAVDIKSELETAQTLQAYIDKMEEFSDNKEYVEAVNQYIECTTKYADKILAENVEKVKNKLDDAYKRAIEEGTIYYNSKFEEFKEKKDKDSAKKLYEEVKDHFAVNDDVLSGFNPEWAESYIAFMNNYEKHLKDALAKGNSIKDYIPTDAGLFDLDTPKSYSLYDLDKNGTPELIINGEYYSHIFAYKSGKVEYIATTGKLITTKDDTICARVYINQELGDYMAAEKYLLFKFDGKKIEISKYTSGEVFKDGTVKYIVDGKETTDSNEFIKAAQDIVVNAVNYVPETGKIGDNYEKEISDYTE
;
A
#
# COMPACT_ATOMS: atom_id res chain seq x y z
N MET A 1 48.77 14.05 -115.82
CA MET A 1 47.38 13.90 -115.32
C MET A 1 47.13 12.73 -114.35
N VAL A 2 47.86 11.62 -114.40
CA VAL A 2 47.59 10.42 -113.56
C VAL A 2 47.95 10.59 -112.06
N LYS A 3 48.97 11.39 -111.71
CA LYS A 3 49.39 11.63 -110.31
C LYS A 3 48.38 12.46 -109.48
N ASN A 4 47.66 13.39 -110.09
CA ASN A 4 46.66 14.21 -109.39
C ASN A 4 45.37 13.42 -109.10
N LYS A 5 44.94 12.52 -110.00
CA LYS A 5 43.80 11.63 -109.76
C LYS A 5 44.03 10.68 -108.58
N LYS A 6 45.24 10.10 -108.46
CA LYS A 6 45.60 9.23 -107.31
C LYS A 6 45.59 9.99 -105.97
N LYS A 7 46.09 11.24 -105.93
CA LYS A 7 46.03 12.07 -104.71
C LYS A 7 44.60 12.36 -104.26
N TRP A 8 43.71 12.74 -105.19
CA TRP A 8 42.31 12.98 -104.87
C TRP A 8 41.58 11.73 -104.39
N ILE A 9 41.84 10.57 -105.00
CA ILE A 9 41.29 9.28 -104.53
C ILE A 9 41.76 8.96 -103.10
N ILE A 10 43.05 9.16 -102.81
CA ILE A 10 43.60 8.94 -101.46
C ILE A 10 42.98 9.91 -100.44
N ILE A 11 42.83 11.19 -100.79
CA ILE A 11 42.15 12.17 -99.93
C ILE A 11 40.70 11.76 -99.68
N THR A 12 39.95 11.37 -100.71
CA THR A 12 38.56 10.90 -100.56
C THR A 12 38.47 9.67 -99.66
N VAL A 13 39.38 8.70 -99.81
CA VAL A 13 39.41 7.50 -98.95
C VAL A 13 39.73 7.86 -97.50
N ILE A 14 40.72 8.72 -97.24
CA ILE A 14 41.06 9.17 -95.88
C ILE A 14 39.90 9.95 -95.25
N SER A 15 39.26 10.86 -96.00
CA SER A 15 38.06 11.58 -95.52
C SER A 15 36.90 10.64 -95.22
N LEU A 16 36.69 9.58 -96.03
CA LEU A 16 35.66 8.57 -95.77
C LEU A 16 35.97 7.74 -94.51
N VAL A 17 37.24 7.41 -94.28
CA VAL A 17 37.68 6.72 -93.06
C VAL A 17 37.51 7.60 -91.82
N LEU A 18 37.79 8.91 -91.93
CA LEU A 18 37.57 9.86 -90.83
C LEU A 18 36.08 10.06 -90.53
N ILE A 19 35.24 10.20 -91.56
CA ILE A 19 33.77 10.27 -91.39
C ILE A 19 33.24 8.97 -90.79
N ALA A 20 33.72 7.80 -91.26
CA ALA A 20 33.35 6.52 -90.69
C ALA A 20 33.82 6.40 -89.23
N ALA A 21 35.02 6.86 -88.89
CA ALA A 21 35.53 6.87 -87.52
C ALA A 21 34.72 7.81 -86.61
N GLU A 22 34.32 8.99 -87.08
CA GLU A 22 33.44 9.91 -86.34
C GLU A 22 32.04 9.34 -86.14
N VAL A 23 31.48 8.67 -87.15
CA VAL A 23 30.19 7.98 -87.04
C VAL A 23 30.27 6.81 -86.07
N LEU A 24 31.33 5.99 -86.15
CA LEU A 24 31.57 4.90 -85.20
C LEU A 24 31.78 5.44 -83.78
N PHE A 25 32.55 6.52 -83.60
CA PHE A 25 32.72 7.17 -82.32
C PHE A 25 31.39 7.70 -81.77
N SER A 26 30.56 8.30 -82.61
CA SER A 26 29.25 8.81 -82.22
C SER A 26 28.28 7.70 -81.82
N ILE A 27 28.23 6.60 -82.59
CA ILE A 27 27.33 5.46 -82.35
C ILE A 27 27.77 4.63 -81.14
N PHE A 28 29.07 4.38 -80.99
CA PHE A 28 29.59 3.49 -79.95
C PHE A 28 29.95 4.20 -78.65
N TYR A 29 30.13 5.53 -78.63
CA TYR A 29 30.53 6.27 -77.44
C TYR A 29 29.62 7.44 -77.08
N LEU A 30 29.36 8.40 -78.00
CA LEU A 30 28.58 9.60 -77.66
C LEU A 30 27.10 9.30 -77.38
N ILE A 31 26.44 8.55 -78.26
CA ILE A 31 25.00 8.23 -78.11
C ILE A 31 24.73 7.42 -76.83
N PRO A 32 25.48 6.34 -76.51
CA PRO A 32 25.31 5.62 -75.26
C PRO A 32 25.58 6.47 -74.02
N LEU A 33 26.58 7.36 -74.05
CA LEU A 33 26.87 8.27 -72.94
C LEU A 33 25.74 9.29 -72.72
N MET A 34 25.20 9.88 -73.80
CA MET A 34 24.05 10.78 -73.72
C MET A 34 22.81 10.06 -73.19
N LYS A 35 22.53 8.84 -73.68
CA LYS A 35 21.41 8.02 -73.18
C LYS A 35 21.59 7.65 -71.71
N GLY A 36 22.80 7.25 -71.31
CA GLY A 36 23.11 6.95 -69.91
C GLY A 36 22.95 8.15 -68.97
N ASN A 37 23.35 9.34 -69.40
CA ASN A 37 23.10 10.57 -68.63
C ASN A 37 21.59 10.89 -68.54
N LYS A 38 20.83 10.65 -69.62
CA LYS A 38 19.36 10.79 -69.57
C LYS A 38 18.71 9.82 -68.60
N VAL A 39 19.19 8.58 -68.47
CA VAL A 39 18.70 7.65 -67.43
C VAL A 39 18.86 8.27 -66.05
N ILE A 40 20.04 8.83 -65.75
CA ILE A 40 20.31 9.48 -64.46
C ILE A 40 19.39 10.69 -64.23
N GLU A 41 19.18 11.52 -65.25
CA GLU A 41 18.26 12.66 -65.19
C GLU A 41 16.82 12.21 -64.89
N LYS A 42 16.36 11.12 -65.53
CA LYS A 42 15.04 10.53 -65.30
C LYS A 42 14.89 9.96 -63.91
N VAL A 43 15.89 9.20 -63.43
CA VAL A 43 15.93 8.68 -62.06
C VAL A 43 15.88 9.82 -61.05
N LYS A 44 16.68 10.88 -61.21
CA LYS A 44 16.66 12.05 -60.32
C LYS A 44 15.34 12.83 -60.36
N ALA A 45 14.63 12.83 -61.49
CA ALA A 45 13.31 13.45 -61.62
C ALA A 45 12.17 12.59 -61.03
N GLY A 46 12.45 11.33 -60.75
CA GLY A 46 11.49 10.34 -60.28
C GLY A 46 10.61 9.74 -61.38
N ASP A 47 11.14 9.62 -62.60
CA ASP A 47 10.47 9.06 -63.77
C ASP A 47 11.01 7.65 -64.06
N SER A 48 10.45 6.64 -63.38
CA SER A 48 10.86 5.23 -63.51
C SER A 48 10.58 4.67 -64.90
N VAL A 49 9.38 4.96 -65.45
CA VAL A 49 8.98 4.52 -66.81
C VAL A 49 9.94 5.06 -67.86
N GLY A 50 10.23 6.38 -67.83
CA GLY A 50 11.17 6.98 -68.76
C GLY A 50 12.61 6.49 -68.60
N ALA A 51 13.02 6.10 -67.39
CA ALA A 51 14.32 5.48 -67.16
C ALA A 51 14.39 4.04 -67.73
N GLU A 52 13.35 3.23 -67.50
CA GLU A 52 13.21 1.87 -68.01
C GLU A 52 13.25 1.83 -69.55
N GLU A 53 12.44 2.67 -70.20
CA GLU A 53 12.40 2.79 -71.66
C GLU A 53 13.78 3.09 -72.25
N ILE A 54 14.56 3.97 -71.62
CA ILE A 54 15.91 4.30 -72.11
C ILE A 54 16.87 3.13 -71.87
N MET A 55 16.80 2.48 -70.70
CA MET A 55 17.62 1.32 -70.34
C MET A 55 17.44 0.16 -71.32
N ASP A 56 16.21 -0.10 -71.76
CA ASP A 56 15.90 -1.14 -72.73
C ASP A 56 16.56 -0.91 -74.10
N THR A 57 16.83 0.35 -74.47
CA THR A 57 17.50 0.68 -75.74
C THR A 57 19.03 0.62 -75.69
N LEU A 58 19.63 0.39 -74.52
CA LEU A 58 21.09 0.34 -74.34
C LEU A 58 21.66 -1.04 -74.62
N SER A 59 22.94 -1.07 -75.03
CA SER A 59 23.69 -2.33 -75.14
C SER A 59 23.99 -2.90 -73.75
N LYS A 60 24.29 -4.21 -73.65
CA LYS A 60 24.64 -4.85 -72.36
C LYS A 60 25.80 -4.15 -71.65
N SER A 61 26.84 -3.73 -72.38
CA SER A 61 28.00 -3.04 -71.80
C SER A 61 27.65 -1.64 -71.30
N ASP A 62 26.74 -0.93 -71.99
CA ASP A 62 26.35 0.42 -71.59
C ASP A 62 25.37 0.39 -70.43
N ARG A 63 24.46 -0.60 -70.39
CA ARG A 63 23.60 -0.85 -69.22
C ARG A 63 24.44 -1.05 -67.96
N ALA A 64 25.51 -1.85 -68.01
CA ALA A 64 26.40 -2.05 -66.86
C ALA A 64 27.02 -0.73 -66.37
N LYS A 65 27.55 0.10 -67.27
CA LYS A 65 28.10 1.43 -66.92
C LYS A 65 27.06 2.38 -66.33
N VAL A 66 25.82 2.33 -66.83
CA VAL A 66 24.72 3.14 -66.31
C VAL A 66 24.30 2.65 -64.93
N LYS A 67 24.23 1.32 -64.70
CA LYS A 67 23.98 0.73 -63.39
C LYS A 67 25.00 1.23 -62.36
N ASP A 68 26.29 1.24 -62.70
CA ASP A 68 27.34 1.72 -61.80
C ASP A 68 27.15 3.20 -61.46
N LYS A 69 26.85 4.05 -62.46
CA LYS A 69 26.58 5.48 -62.22
C LYS A 69 25.32 5.73 -61.38
N VAL A 70 24.25 4.95 -61.60
CA VAL A 70 23.02 5.05 -60.80
C VAL A 70 23.29 4.63 -59.36
N ARG A 71 24.06 3.57 -59.14
CA ARG A 71 24.53 3.17 -57.81
C ARG A 71 25.33 4.29 -57.13
N ASP A 72 26.28 4.90 -57.84
CA ASP A 72 27.06 6.03 -57.30
C ASP A 72 26.16 7.21 -56.89
N VAL A 73 25.14 7.51 -57.71
CA VAL A 73 24.16 8.55 -57.40
C VAL A 73 23.35 8.19 -56.16
N VAL A 74 22.79 6.99 -56.09
CA VAL A 74 22.00 6.51 -54.95
C VAL A 74 22.81 6.59 -53.66
N VAL A 75 24.03 6.04 -53.65
CA VAL A 75 24.92 6.08 -52.49
C VAL A 75 25.30 7.52 -52.12
N SER A 76 25.62 8.36 -53.12
CA SER A 76 25.99 9.76 -52.86
C SER A 76 24.84 10.57 -52.25
N GLU A 77 23.62 10.43 -52.75
CA GLU A 77 22.48 11.17 -52.23
C GLU A 77 22.05 10.66 -50.84
N THR A 78 22.15 9.34 -50.60
CA THR A 78 21.97 8.75 -49.26
C THR A 78 22.99 9.30 -48.27
N ASN A 79 24.28 9.31 -48.63
CA ASN A 79 25.33 9.88 -47.78
C ASN A 79 25.13 11.38 -47.52
N ASN A 80 24.67 12.14 -48.52
CA ASN A 80 24.33 13.55 -48.35
C ASN A 80 23.21 13.73 -47.32
N TYR A 81 22.16 12.91 -47.38
CA TYR A 81 21.08 12.93 -46.41
C TYR A 81 21.57 12.51 -45.01
N ILE A 82 22.33 11.41 -44.88
CA ILE A 82 22.92 10.97 -43.61
C ILE A 82 23.80 12.06 -42.99
N ALA A 83 24.52 12.83 -43.80
CA ALA A 83 25.31 13.98 -43.39
C ALA A 83 24.50 15.27 -43.09
N ASN A 84 23.16 15.21 -43.08
CA ASN A 84 22.23 16.34 -42.84
C ASN A 84 22.24 17.44 -43.93
N ASN A 85 22.69 17.10 -45.15
CA ASN A 85 22.73 18.05 -46.28
C ASN A 85 21.63 17.81 -47.32
N GLY A 86 20.70 16.89 -47.05
CA GLY A 86 19.64 16.47 -47.98
C GLY A 86 18.26 16.42 -47.34
N ASP A 87 17.25 16.26 -48.19
CA ASP A 87 15.83 16.16 -47.82
C ASP A 87 15.36 14.70 -47.99
N TYR A 88 14.71 14.14 -46.97
CA TYR A 88 14.34 12.73 -46.95
C TYR A 88 13.32 12.40 -48.05
N ASP A 89 12.32 13.24 -48.29
CA ASP A 89 11.29 12.96 -49.31
C ASP A 89 11.87 12.93 -50.72
N LYS A 90 12.83 13.84 -51.01
CA LYS A 90 13.58 13.80 -52.27
C LYS A 90 14.42 12.53 -52.41
N LEU A 91 15.09 12.09 -51.34
CA LEU A 91 15.87 10.85 -51.35
C LEU A 91 14.95 9.64 -51.53
N LYS A 92 13.88 9.53 -50.73
CA LYS A 92 12.88 8.46 -50.80
C LYS A 92 12.31 8.35 -52.21
N LYS A 93 11.94 9.46 -52.84
CA LYS A 93 11.48 9.47 -54.25
C LYS A 93 12.54 8.92 -55.21
N LEU A 94 13.81 9.28 -55.05
CA LEU A 94 14.91 8.77 -55.87
C LEU A 94 15.09 7.26 -55.67
N LEU A 95 15.13 6.78 -54.43
CA LEU A 95 15.29 5.36 -54.11
C LEU A 95 14.12 4.52 -54.62
N LEU A 96 12.88 4.99 -54.43
CA LEU A 96 11.68 4.38 -54.99
C LEU A 96 11.72 4.30 -56.51
N THR A 97 12.22 5.34 -57.17
CA THR A 97 12.33 5.37 -58.63
C THR A 97 13.34 4.34 -59.12
N VAL A 98 14.44 4.14 -58.39
CA VAL A 98 15.44 3.12 -58.71
C VAL A 98 14.86 1.71 -58.56
N GLU A 99 14.14 1.44 -57.48
CA GLU A 99 13.51 0.12 -57.28
C GLU A 99 12.37 -0.17 -58.26
N ASN A 100 11.76 0.86 -58.86
CA ASN A 100 10.73 0.68 -59.89
C ASN A 100 11.29 0.50 -61.32
N VAL A 101 12.61 0.41 -61.49
CA VAL A 101 13.26 0.15 -62.78
C VAL A 101 13.85 -1.26 -62.73
N SER A 102 13.41 -2.15 -63.62
CA SER A 102 13.72 -3.60 -63.55
C SER A 102 15.22 -3.90 -63.61
N TRP A 103 15.96 -3.03 -64.29
CA TRP A 103 17.41 -3.13 -64.41
C TRP A 103 18.18 -2.79 -63.12
N PHE A 104 17.53 -2.16 -62.15
CA PHE A 104 18.13 -1.66 -60.90
C PHE A 104 17.56 -2.29 -59.62
N TYR A 105 16.71 -3.31 -59.71
CA TYR A 105 16.17 -4.00 -58.53
C TYR A 105 17.24 -4.33 -57.48
N ASN A 106 16.88 -4.12 -56.22
CA ASN A 106 17.66 -4.35 -55.01
C ASN A 106 18.92 -3.46 -54.90
N MET A 107 19.02 -2.39 -55.70
CA MET A 107 20.16 -1.47 -55.66
C MET A 107 20.02 -0.43 -54.55
N ALA A 108 18.81 -0.16 -54.10
CA ALA A 108 18.49 0.80 -53.07
C ALA A 108 18.34 0.19 -51.67
N ASP A 109 18.32 -1.14 -51.50
CA ASP A 109 18.03 -1.82 -50.22
C ASP A 109 18.90 -1.31 -49.06
N ASP A 110 20.22 -1.31 -49.23
CA ASP A 110 21.17 -0.80 -48.21
C ASP A 110 20.95 0.70 -47.95
N CYS A 111 20.66 1.46 -49.02
CA CYS A 111 20.41 2.89 -48.91
C CYS A 111 19.10 3.22 -48.21
N PHE A 112 18.05 2.43 -48.43
CA PHE A 112 16.79 2.49 -47.68
C PHE A 112 17.04 2.13 -46.22
N THR A 113 17.82 1.08 -45.94
CA THR A 113 18.16 0.68 -44.57
C THR A 113 18.82 1.85 -43.81
N GLU A 114 19.88 2.42 -44.36
CA GLU A 114 20.63 3.51 -43.71
C GLU A 114 19.82 4.81 -43.61
N ALA A 115 19.13 5.22 -44.69
CA ALA A 115 18.32 6.44 -44.68
C ALA A 115 17.12 6.32 -43.73
N ASN A 116 16.40 5.20 -43.77
CA ASN A 116 15.22 5.00 -42.93
C ASN A 116 15.61 4.82 -41.47
N THR A 117 16.74 4.18 -41.14
CA THR A 117 17.22 4.11 -39.75
C THR A 117 17.34 5.50 -39.14
N LYS A 118 17.97 6.42 -39.87
CA LYS A 118 18.13 7.81 -39.44
C LYS A 118 16.79 8.54 -39.33
N GLU A 119 15.92 8.43 -40.34
CA GLU A 119 14.64 9.13 -40.35
C GLU A 119 13.68 8.60 -39.28
N LEU A 120 13.62 7.27 -39.11
CA LEU A 120 12.87 6.64 -38.03
C LEU A 120 13.36 7.12 -36.68
N LYS A 121 14.68 7.24 -36.46
CA LYS A 121 15.21 7.75 -35.19
C LYS A 121 14.76 9.17 -34.91
N ARG A 122 14.76 10.05 -35.92
CA ARG A 122 14.26 11.43 -35.80
C ARG A 122 12.79 11.46 -35.39
N ILE A 123 11.94 10.72 -36.11
CA ILE A 123 10.50 10.64 -35.83
C ILE A 123 10.23 10.01 -34.46
N TYR A 124 10.98 8.96 -34.11
CA TYR A 124 10.91 8.29 -32.81
C TYR A 124 11.21 9.25 -31.67
N ASP A 125 12.29 10.02 -31.74
CA ASP A 125 12.66 10.99 -30.70
C ASP A 125 11.59 12.08 -30.54
N GLU A 126 11.04 12.57 -31.64
CA GLU A 126 9.95 13.54 -31.65
C GLU A 126 8.68 12.96 -31.01
N LEU A 127 8.36 11.70 -31.32
CA LEU A 127 7.20 11.00 -30.78
C LEU A 127 7.35 10.72 -29.27
N VAL A 128 8.50 10.24 -28.84
CA VAL A 128 8.81 10.02 -27.40
C VAL A 128 8.71 11.34 -26.64
N THR A 129 9.26 12.42 -27.20
CA THR A 129 9.20 13.76 -26.58
C THR A 129 7.76 14.27 -26.48
N GLU A 130 6.96 14.08 -27.53
CA GLU A 130 5.54 14.50 -27.55
C GLU A 130 4.70 13.73 -26.52
N LEU A 131 4.88 12.41 -26.45
CA LEU A 131 4.11 11.54 -25.55
C LEU A 131 4.53 11.66 -24.08
N SER A 132 5.78 12.06 -23.80
CA SER A 132 6.26 12.31 -22.43
C SER A 132 5.98 13.72 -21.91
N GLY A 133 5.46 14.62 -22.77
CA GLY A 133 5.14 16.00 -22.40
C GLY A 133 3.84 16.14 -21.61
N SER A 134 3.75 17.17 -20.75
CA SER A 134 2.58 17.45 -19.90
C SER A 134 1.31 17.88 -20.65
N SER A 135 1.42 18.13 -21.96
CA SER A 135 0.33 18.56 -22.83
C SER A 135 0.50 17.94 -24.21
N SER A 136 0.21 16.64 -24.33
CA SER A 136 0.25 15.92 -25.61
C SER A 136 -0.81 16.46 -26.56
N ASP A 137 -0.43 16.94 -27.74
CA ASP A 137 -1.38 17.22 -28.83
C ASP A 137 -1.63 15.91 -29.60
N SER A 138 -2.80 15.31 -29.38
CA SER A 138 -3.15 14.02 -30.00
C SER A 138 -3.07 14.04 -31.53
N ARG A 139 -3.30 15.18 -32.18
CA ARG A 139 -3.19 15.28 -33.64
C ARG A 139 -1.75 15.20 -34.10
N LYS A 140 -0.82 15.76 -33.33
CA LYS A 140 0.60 15.76 -33.65
C LYS A 140 1.20 14.37 -33.41
N SER A 141 0.84 13.70 -32.31
CA SER A 141 1.26 12.32 -32.06
C SER A 141 0.73 11.36 -33.13
N ASP A 142 -0.52 11.51 -33.57
CA ASP A 142 -1.11 10.67 -34.63
C ASP A 142 -0.37 10.86 -35.98
N ALA A 143 -0.02 12.11 -36.32
CA ALA A 143 0.75 12.40 -37.53
C ALA A 143 2.17 11.80 -37.49
N LEU A 144 2.84 11.85 -36.32
CA LEU A 144 4.16 11.24 -36.13
C LEU A 144 4.09 9.71 -36.19
N LEU A 145 3.06 9.09 -35.61
CA LEU A 145 2.82 7.64 -35.68
C LEU A 145 2.58 7.19 -37.13
N SER A 146 1.82 7.97 -37.92
CA SER A 146 1.65 7.71 -39.35
C SER A 146 2.98 7.82 -40.09
N SER A 147 3.76 8.86 -39.82
CA SER A 147 5.07 9.07 -40.45
C SER A 147 6.04 7.93 -40.13
N LEU A 148 6.05 7.44 -38.89
CA LEU A 148 6.87 6.31 -38.47
C LEU A 148 6.50 5.04 -39.26
N HIS A 149 5.19 4.78 -39.42
CA HIS A 149 4.69 3.68 -40.26
C HIS A 149 5.12 3.85 -41.72
N ASP A 150 4.94 5.03 -42.29
CA ASP A 150 5.22 5.32 -43.70
C ASP A 150 6.71 5.25 -44.06
N VAL A 151 7.58 5.57 -43.10
CA VAL A 151 9.03 5.37 -43.25
C VAL A 151 9.38 3.90 -43.09
N TYR A 152 8.87 3.22 -42.06
CA TYR A 152 9.22 1.83 -41.79
C TYR A 152 8.80 0.89 -42.92
N PHE A 153 7.55 1.04 -43.41
CA PHE A 153 7.01 0.26 -44.54
C PHE A 153 7.34 0.86 -45.91
N ILE A 154 8.13 1.93 -45.99
CA ILE A 154 8.52 2.54 -47.27
C ILE A 154 7.28 2.84 -48.13
N THR A 155 6.26 3.48 -47.56
CA THR A 155 5.00 3.73 -48.30
C THR A 155 5.18 4.86 -49.29
N GLY A 156 4.64 4.74 -50.50
CA GLY A 156 4.75 5.78 -51.52
C GLY A 156 3.50 5.88 -52.38
N GLU A 157 3.26 7.07 -52.93
CA GLU A 157 2.20 7.26 -53.93
C GLU A 157 2.67 6.76 -55.29
N GLU A 158 1.84 5.94 -55.91
CA GLU A 158 2.03 5.43 -57.26
C GLU A 158 0.78 5.67 -58.10
N LYS A 159 0.95 6.04 -59.38
CA LYS A 159 -0.15 6.10 -60.34
C LYS A 159 -0.25 4.80 -61.12
N ILE A 160 -1.19 3.96 -60.72
CA ILE A 160 -1.54 2.73 -61.44
C ILE A 160 -2.82 3.00 -62.23
N ASP A 161 -2.77 2.88 -63.57
CA ASP A 161 -3.90 3.12 -64.47
C ASP A 161 -4.58 4.51 -64.31
N GLY A 162 -3.81 5.52 -63.89
CA GLY A 162 -4.30 6.88 -63.67
C GLY A 162 -4.98 7.12 -62.32
N VAL A 163 -4.95 6.14 -61.42
CA VAL A 163 -5.44 6.25 -60.03
C VAL A 163 -4.26 6.33 -59.07
N ASP A 164 -4.29 7.32 -58.18
CA ASP A 164 -3.31 7.45 -57.09
C ASP A 164 -3.54 6.32 -56.07
N THR A 165 -2.54 5.45 -55.91
CA THR A 165 -2.53 4.30 -55.00
C THR A 165 -1.38 4.44 -54.03
N ILE A 166 -1.58 4.08 -52.75
CA ILE A 166 -0.49 4.00 -51.77
C ILE A 166 0.06 2.58 -51.82
N SER A 167 1.32 2.45 -52.23
CA SER A 167 2.04 1.18 -52.34
C SER A 167 3.01 1.01 -51.17
N ASN A 168 3.09 -0.21 -50.63
CA ASN A 168 4.07 -0.61 -49.62
C ASN A 168 5.32 -1.16 -50.32
N TYR A 169 6.36 -0.34 -50.48
CA TYR A 169 7.52 -0.75 -51.28
C TYR A 169 8.43 -1.74 -50.58
N LEU A 170 8.30 -1.87 -49.26
CA LEU A 170 9.03 -2.89 -48.50
C LEU A 170 8.63 -4.32 -48.91
N GLU A 171 7.41 -4.51 -49.43
CA GLU A 171 6.95 -5.83 -49.91
C GLU A 171 7.60 -6.27 -51.23
N TYR A 172 8.22 -5.34 -51.97
CA TYR A 172 8.93 -5.66 -53.21
C TYR A 172 10.38 -6.09 -53.00
N PHE A 173 10.92 -5.92 -51.78
CA PHE A 173 12.25 -6.39 -51.43
C PHE A 173 12.28 -7.92 -51.53
N ASP A 174 13.42 -8.47 -51.94
CA ASP A 174 13.58 -9.92 -51.88
C ASP A 174 13.48 -10.40 -50.41
N PRO A 175 13.06 -11.66 -50.15
CA PRO A 175 12.82 -12.13 -48.79
C PRO A 175 14.01 -12.00 -47.85
N THR A 176 15.24 -12.05 -48.36
CA THR A 176 16.46 -11.92 -47.54
C THR A 176 16.71 -10.45 -47.21
N ALA A 177 16.63 -9.56 -48.20
CA ALA A 177 16.75 -8.12 -48.00
C ALA A 177 15.68 -7.58 -47.03
N LEU A 178 14.43 -8.04 -47.18
CA LEU A 178 13.33 -7.72 -46.27
C LEU A 178 13.65 -8.13 -44.82
N GLN A 179 14.10 -9.37 -44.61
CA GLN A 179 14.45 -9.86 -43.28
C GLN A 179 15.61 -9.07 -42.67
N ASN A 180 16.64 -8.78 -43.46
CA ASN A 180 17.79 -8.00 -43.02
C ASN A 180 17.39 -6.58 -42.62
N TYR A 181 16.57 -5.90 -43.43
CA TYR A 181 16.04 -4.57 -43.10
C TYR A 181 15.25 -4.59 -41.79
N GLN A 182 14.30 -5.51 -41.65
CA GLN A 182 13.47 -5.59 -40.44
C GLN A 182 14.29 -5.95 -39.19
N ALA A 183 15.25 -6.86 -39.31
CA ALA A 183 16.15 -7.22 -38.21
C ALA A 183 17.05 -6.04 -37.80
N TYR A 184 17.67 -5.35 -38.77
CA TYR A 184 18.55 -4.22 -38.52
C TYR A 184 17.83 -3.07 -37.80
N ILE A 185 16.67 -2.66 -38.32
CA ILE A 185 15.88 -1.59 -37.68
C ILE A 185 15.48 -1.98 -36.26
N LYS A 186 14.99 -3.21 -36.06
CA LYS A 186 14.59 -3.69 -34.74
C LYS A 186 15.78 -3.73 -33.77
N GLU A 187 16.94 -4.25 -34.18
CA GLU A 187 18.15 -4.28 -33.35
C GLU A 187 18.61 -2.87 -32.97
N TYR A 188 18.62 -1.94 -33.92
CA TYR A 188 18.97 -0.54 -33.67
C TYR A 188 18.11 0.11 -32.57
N PHE A 189 16.79 -0.07 -32.64
CA PHE A 189 15.87 0.48 -31.62
C PHE A 189 15.90 -0.29 -30.29
N ASN A 190 16.17 -1.59 -30.32
CA ASN A 190 16.40 -2.37 -29.10
C ASN A 190 17.66 -1.92 -28.37
N ASP A 191 18.74 -1.60 -29.08
CA ASP A 191 19.97 -1.09 -28.48
C ASP A 191 19.76 0.27 -27.81
N ILE A 192 18.93 1.13 -28.41
CA ILE A 192 18.52 2.41 -27.79
C ILE A 192 17.72 2.14 -26.50
N LEU A 193 16.68 1.31 -26.59
CA LEU A 193 15.83 0.99 -25.45
C LEU A 193 16.61 0.34 -24.30
N GLN A 194 17.48 -0.64 -24.62
CA GLN A 194 18.32 -1.32 -23.63
C GLN A 194 19.25 -0.33 -22.93
N LYS A 195 19.88 0.57 -23.69
CA LYS A 195 20.77 1.60 -23.12
C LYS A 195 20.04 2.52 -22.16
N ASP A 196 18.82 2.95 -22.50
CA ASP A 196 18.03 3.83 -21.64
C ASP A 196 17.49 3.09 -20.41
N TYR A 197 17.12 1.82 -20.56
CA TYR A 197 16.77 0.94 -19.45
C TYR A 197 17.96 0.69 -18.50
N ASP A 198 19.17 0.42 -19.00
CA ASP A 198 20.39 0.28 -18.19
C ASP A 198 20.71 1.58 -17.43
N ASN A 199 20.52 2.75 -18.07
CA ASN A 199 20.66 4.05 -17.42
C ASN A 199 19.64 4.25 -16.29
N TYR A 200 18.41 3.78 -16.45
CA TYR A 200 17.40 3.75 -15.40
C TYR A 200 17.82 2.83 -14.25
N LEU A 201 18.30 1.62 -14.53
CA LEU A 201 18.80 0.71 -13.49
C LEU A 201 19.97 1.32 -12.70
N ALA A 202 20.79 2.16 -13.33
CA ALA A 202 21.86 2.93 -12.69
C ALA A 202 21.38 4.18 -11.92
N GLY A 203 20.08 4.50 -11.95
CA GLY A 203 19.46 5.60 -11.19
C GLY A 203 19.39 6.94 -11.92
N ASN A 204 19.67 7.00 -13.22
CA ASN A 204 19.72 8.24 -14.00
C ASN A 204 18.66 8.32 -15.13
N GLY A 205 17.82 7.30 -15.29
CA GLY A 205 16.82 7.21 -16.36
C GLY A 205 15.42 7.67 -15.94
N ASN A 206 14.60 8.08 -16.93
CA ASN A 206 13.20 8.45 -16.73
C ASN A 206 12.29 7.27 -17.10
N ILE A 207 11.58 6.72 -16.11
CA ILE A 207 10.73 5.53 -16.28
C ILE A 207 9.58 5.75 -17.27
N ASP A 208 8.90 6.90 -17.22
CA ASP A 208 7.77 7.21 -18.11
C ASP A 208 8.21 7.26 -19.57
N ARG A 209 9.39 7.84 -19.80
CA ARG A 209 10.02 7.89 -21.12
C ARG A 209 10.32 6.48 -21.65
N ILE A 210 10.95 5.63 -20.84
CA ILE A 210 11.36 4.29 -21.27
C ILE A 210 10.14 3.39 -21.53
N VAL A 211 9.05 3.54 -20.77
CA VAL A 211 7.78 2.83 -21.03
C VAL A 211 7.19 3.23 -22.39
N ILE A 212 7.22 4.53 -22.73
CA ILE A 212 6.78 5.03 -24.06
C ILE A 212 7.68 4.47 -25.16
N GLU A 213 8.99 4.53 -24.97
CA GLU A 213 9.99 4.00 -25.89
C GLU A 213 9.73 2.51 -26.18
N ALA A 214 9.49 1.72 -25.13
CA ALA A 214 9.16 0.31 -25.23
C ALA A 214 7.82 0.04 -25.92
N ASP A 215 6.79 0.87 -25.69
CA ASP A 215 5.50 0.76 -26.39
C ASP A 215 5.65 0.99 -27.91
N ILE A 216 6.38 2.03 -28.30
CA ILE A 216 6.63 2.33 -29.72
C ILE A 216 7.41 1.17 -30.37
N VAL A 217 8.49 0.72 -29.73
CA VAL A 217 9.33 -0.35 -30.26
C VAL A 217 8.55 -1.65 -30.43
N SER A 218 7.83 -2.09 -29.39
CA SER A 218 7.01 -3.31 -29.41
C SER A 218 5.89 -3.25 -30.45
N ARG A 219 5.25 -2.08 -30.62
CA ARG A 219 4.12 -1.94 -31.55
C ARG A 219 4.53 -1.93 -33.02
N TYR A 220 5.68 -1.33 -33.36
CA TYR A 220 6.04 -1.06 -34.75
C TYR A 220 7.12 -1.97 -35.32
N PHE A 221 8.07 -2.44 -34.50
CA PHE A 221 9.20 -3.23 -35.00
C PHE A 221 9.07 -4.74 -34.73
N TYR A 222 8.04 -5.16 -33.98
CA TYR A 222 7.76 -6.57 -33.71
C TYR A 222 6.52 -7.07 -34.47
N LYS A 223 6.72 -8.13 -35.26
CA LYS A 223 5.72 -8.69 -36.19
C LYS A 223 4.82 -9.77 -35.58
N SER A 224 5.12 -10.28 -34.37
CA SER A 224 4.46 -11.46 -33.77
C SER A 224 4.14 -11.23 -32.30
N LYS A 225 2.89 -11.47 -31.89
CA LYS A 225 2.43 -11.40 -30.49
C LYS A 225 2.89 -12.59 -29.61
N SER A 226 3.74 -13.50 -30.11
CA SER A 226 3.94 -14.83 -29.51
C SER A 226 5.37 -15.15 -29.02
N GLY A 227 6.24 -14.16 -28.81
CA GLY A 227 7.56 -14.34 -28.18
C GLY A 227 7.80 -13.30 -27.09
N SER A 228 8.69 -13.59 -26.12
CA SER A 228 9.18 -12.57 -25.19
C SER A 228 10.07 -11.60 -25.96
N ASP A 229 9.54 -10.42 -26.23
CA ASP A 229 10.22 -9.36 -26.93
C ASP A 229 10.80 -8.41 -25.88
N LEU A 230 12.09 -8.06 -25.99
CA LEU A 230 12.79 -7.18 -25.03
C LEU A 230 11.95 -5.96 -24.62
N ALA A 231 11.33 -5.30 -25.60
CA ALA A 231 10.48 -4.15 -25.35
C ALA A 231 9.22 -4.48 -24.52
N VAL A 232 8.60 -5.65 -24.73
CA VAL A 232 7.45 -6.10 -23.94
C VAL A 232 7.89 -6.42 -22.51
N ASP A 233 9.04 -7.07 -22.34
CA ASP A 233 9.57 -7.44 -21.02
C ASP A 233 9.92 -6.18 -20.20
N ILE A 234 10.70 -5.26 -20.79
CA ILE A 234 11.04 -3.96 -20.17
C ILE A 234 9.77 -3.18 -19.82
N LYS A 235 8.79 -3.09 -20.74
CA LYS A 235 7.54 -2.37 -20.49
C LYS A 235 6.78 -2.95 -19.31
N SER A 236 6.56 -4.27 -19.30
CA SER A 236 5.83 -4.97 -18.24
C SER A 236 6.48 -4.77 -16.87
N GLU A 237 7.81 -4.81 -16.83
CA GLU A 237 8.59 -4.59 -15.61
C GLU A 237 8.46 -3.16 -15.10
N LEU A 238 8.65 -2.16 -15.97
CA LEU A 238 8.57 -0.75 -15.59
C LEU A 238 7.16 -0.32 -15.21
N GLU A 239 6.11 -0.81 -15.90
CA GLU A 239 4.71 -0.56 -15.50
C GLU A 239 4.40 -1.17 -14.11
N THR A 240 4.98 -2.33 -13.82
CA THR A 240 4.89 -2.94 -12.49
C THR A 240 5.64 -2.10 -11.46
N ALA A 241 6.85 -1.64 -11.76
CA ALA A 241 7.62 -0.76 -10.89
C ALA A 241 6.89 0.55 -10.58
N GLN A 242 6.30 1.22 -11.59
CA GLN A 242 5.46 2.42 -11.39
C GLN A 242 4.26 2.13 -10.50
N THR A 243 3.59 1.00 -10.71
CA THR A 243 2.44 0.59 -9.90
C THR A 243 2.86 0.44 -8.43
N LEU A 244 3.96 -0.24 -8.15
CA LEU A 244 4.47 -0.42 -6.79
C LEU A 244 4.94 0.91 -6.17
N GLN A 245 5.59 1.78 -6.95
CA GLN A 245 6.02 3.11 -6.47
C GLN A 245 4.82 3.94 -6.02
N ALA A 246 3.68 3.88 -6.72
CA ALA A 246 2.46 4.57 -6.29
C ALA A 246 1.92 4.07 -4.92
N TYR A 247 2.10 2.80 -4.57
CA TYR A 247 1.78 2.32 -3.21
C TYR A 247 2.77 2.87 -2.18
N ILE A 248 4.06 2.89 -2.51
CA ILE A 248 5.10 3.46 -1.63
C ILE A 248 4.79 4.94 -1.34
N ASP A 249 4.50 5.73 -2.37
CA ASP A 249 4.21 7.16 -2.23
C ASP A 249 2.97 7.38 -1.33
N LYS A 250 1.93 6.56 -1.48
CA LYS A 250 0.75 6.59 -0.59
C LYS A 250 1.07 6.17 0.85
N MET A 251 1.92 5.16 1.04
CA MET A 251 2.35 4.74 2.38
C MET A 251 3.11 5.86 3.08
N GLU A 252 3.96 6.57 2.36
CA GLU A 252 4.69 7.73 2.87
C GLU A 252 3.72 8.87 3.20
N GLU A 253 2.75 9.18 2.33
CA GLU A 253 1.70 10.17 2.60
C GLU A 253 0.90 9.83 3.87
N PHE A 254 0.46 8.57 4.02
CA PHE A 254 -0.25 8.13 5.23
C PHE A 254 0.63 8.22 6.48
N SER A 255 1.90 7.88 6.38
CA SER A 255 2.85 7.98 7.50
C SER A 255 3.09 9.43 7.91
N ASP A 256 3.26 10.34 6.95
CA ASP A 256 3.40 11.79 7.19
C ASP A 256 2.15 12.38 7.90
N ASN A 257 0.98 11.85 7.58
CA ASN A 257 -0.29 12.21 8.23
C ASN A 257 -0.57 11.45 9.54
N LYS A 258 0.34 10.56 9.98
CA LYS A 258 0.21 9.71 11.17
C LYS A 258 -0.93 8.68 11.10
N GLU A 259 -1.34 8.33 9.88
CA GLU A 259 -2.35 7.32 9.56
C GLU A 259 -1.67 5.95 9.32
N TYR A 260 -0.91 5.47 10.32
CA TYR A 260 -0.01 4.31 10.13
C TYR A 260 -0.74 2.99 9.86
N VAL A 261 -1.96 2.80 10.38
CA VAL A 261 -2.80 1.64 10.01
C VAL A 261 -3.08 1.64 8.50
N GLU A 262 -3.38 2.79 7.91
CA GLU A 262 -3.64 2.89 6.46
C GLU A 262 -2.36 2.65 5.64
N ALA A 263 -1.20 3.13 6.11
CA ALA A 263 0.09 2.80 5.51
C ALA A 263 0.36 1.28 5.51
N VAL A 264 0.08 0.59 6.62
CA VAL A 264 0.20 -0.87 6.71
C VAL A 264 -0.80 -1.57 5.78
N ASN A 265 -2.05 -1.09 5.71
CA ASN A 265 -3.06 -1.64 4.81
C ASN A 265 -2.66 -1.51 3.33
N GLN A 266 -2.04 -0.40 2.94
CA GLN A 266 -1.49 -0.24 1.58
C GLN A 266 -0.42 -1.29 1.26
N TYR A 267 0.46 -1.59 2.21
CA TYR A 267 1.44 -2.67 2.05
C TYR A 267 0.76 -4.04 1.88
N ILE A 268 -0.23 -4.35 2.71
CA ILE A 268 -0.99 -5.62 2.63
C ILE A 268 -1.74 -5.72 1.30
N GLU A 269 -2.41 -4.65 0.86
CA GLU A 269 -3.10 -4.59 -0.42
C GLU A 269 -2.12 -4.83 -1.58
N CYS A 270 -0.99 -4.12 -1.58
CA CYS A 270 0.05 -4.23 -2.59
C CYS A 270 0.60 -5.65 -2.69
N THR A 271 1.02 -6.22 -1.55
CA THR A 271 1.60 -7.57 -1.49
C THR A 271 0.59 -8.67 -1.81
N THR A 272 -0.68 -8.48 -1.50
CA THR A 272 -1.75 -9.43 -1.86
C THR A 272 -2.07 -9.38 -3.35
N LYS A 273 -2.22 -8.18 -3.92
CA LYS A 273 -2.65 -7.97 -5.31
C LYS A 273 -1.55 -8.26 -6.32
N TYR A 274 -0.28 -8.06 -5.93
CA TYR A 274 0.87 -8.18 -6.82
C TYR A 274 1.88 -9.24 -6.35
N ALA A 275 1.46 -10.20 -5.51
CA ALA A 275 2.31 -11.26 -4.95
C ALA A 275 3.21 -11.93 -6.01
N ASP A 276 2.63 -12.37 -7.12
CA ASP A 276 3.35 -13.07 -8.19
C ASP A 276 4.34 -12.17 -8.94
N LYS A 277 4.08 -10.86 -8.98
CA LYS A 277 4.95 -9.88 -9.65
C LYS A 277 6.08 -9.37 -8.77
N ILE A 278 5.85 -9.28 -7.46
CA ILE A 278 6.83 -8.84 -6.46
C ILE A 278 7.95 -9.89 -6.29
N LEU A 279 7.67 -11.16 -6.59
CA LEU A 279 8.66 -12.24 -6.55
C LEU A 279 9.55 -12.33 -7.81
N ALA A 280 9.26 -11.55 -8.86
CA ALA A 280 10.11 -11.51 -10.04
C ALA A 280 11.42 -10.77 -9.72
N GLU A 281 12.57 -11.37 -10.08
CA GLU A 281 13.91 -10.82 -9.82
C GLU A 281 14.05 -9.37 -10.27
N ASN A 282 13.38 -8.99 -11.35
CA ASN A 282 13.55 -7.69 -11.97
C ASN A 282 12.87 -6.53 -11.20
N VAL A 283 12.07 -6.80 -10.17
CA VAL A 283 11.37 -5.75 -9.37
C VAL A 283 11.96 -5.58 -7.97
N GLU A 284 13.09 -6.26 -7.69
CA GLU A 284 13.71 -6.35 -6.36
C GLU A 284 14.02 -4.98 -5.74
N LYS A 285 14.52 -4.02 -6.53
CA LYS A 285 14.84 -2.67 -6.03
C LYS A 285 13.62 -1.93 -5.50
N VAL A 286 12.48 -2.03 -6.17
CA VAL A 286 11.24 -1.35 -5.75
C VAL A 286 10.61 -2.10 -4.59
N LYS A 287 10.69 -3.44 -4.59
CA LYS A 287 10.30 -4.26 -3.44
C LYS A 287 11.05 -3.85 -2.17
N ASN A 288 12.37 -3.66 -2.23
CA ASN A 288 13.14 -3.25 -1.05
C ASN A 288 12.66 -1.90 -0.50
N LYS A 289 12.35 -0.93 -1.36
CA LYS A 289 11.76 0.35 -0.93
C LYS A 289 10.37 0.17 -0.29
N LEU A 290 9.54 -0.72 -0.85
CA LEU A 290 8.22 -1.06 -0.29
C LEU A 290 8.36 -1.67 1.12
N ASP A 291 9.25 -2.63 1.28
CA ASP A 291 9.53 -3.29 2.55
C ASP A 291 10.11 -2.29 3.58
N ASP A 292 10.95 -1.35 3.15
CA ASP A 292 11.51 -0.31 4.02
C ASP A 292 10.47 0.76 4.41
N ALA A 293 9.57 1.14 3.51
CA ALA A 293 8.42 2.00 3.84
C ALA A 293 7.50 1.32 4.86
N TYR A 294 7.25 0.02 4.72
CA TYR A 294 6.47 -0.76 5.68
C TYR A 294 7.14 -0.82 7.06
N LYS A 295 8.43 -1.16 7.13
CA LYS A 295 9.17 -1.19 8.41
C LYS A 295 9.12 0.16 9.12
N ARG A 296 9.35 1.25 8.39
CA ARG A 296 9.27 2.61 8.93
C ARG A 296 7.88 2.93 9.48
N ALA A 297 6.81 2.61 8.75
CA ALA A 297 5.44 2.80 9.22
C ALA A 297 5.14 1.99 10.50
N ILE A 298 5.65 0.76 10.60
CA ILE A 298 5.52 -0.08 11.80
C ILE A 298 6.27 0.53 12.99
N GLU A 299 7.52 0.95 12.80
CA GLU A 299 8.36 1.54 13.86
C GLU A 299 7.78 2.86 14.37
N GLU A 300 7.48 3.79 13.47
CA GLU A 300 6.92 5.10 13.80
C GLU A 300 5.51 5.00 14.38
N GLY A 301 4.67 4.13 13.80
CA GLY A 301 3.33 3.86 14.31
C GLY A 301 3.35 3.26 15.71
N THR A 302 4.27 2.32 16.00
CA THR A 302 4.43 1.76 17.35
C THR A 302 4.76 2.85 18.37
N ILE A 303 5.70 3.75 18.05
CA ILE A 303 6.07 4.88 18.92
C ILE A 303 4.88 5.81 19.13
N TYR A 304 4.17 6.16 18.05
CA TYR A 304 3.04 7.07 18.09
C TYR A 304 1.87 6.52 18.92
N TYR A 305 1.44 5.28 18.67
CA TYR A 305 0.31 4.68 19.37
C TYR A 305 0.62 4.43 20.85
N ASN A 306 1.84 4.01 21.21
CA ASN A 306 2.25 3.91 22.61
C ASN A 306 2.17 5.26 23.33
N SER A 307 2.61 6.35 22.69
CA SER A 307 2.46 7.70 23.25
C SER A 307 0.99 8.10 23.42
N LYS A 308 0.10 7.67 22.53
CA LYS A 308 -1.35 7.94 22.63
C LYS A 308 -2.00 7.17 23.78
N PHE A 309 -1.60 5.92 24.00
CA PHE A 309 -2.06 5.14 25.15
C PHE A 309 -1.65 5.77 26.48
N GLU A 310 -0.40 6.24 26.61
CA GLU A 310 0.04 6.97 27.81
C GLU A 310 -0.75 8.29 28.00
N GLU A 311 -1.00 9.04 26.92
CA GLU A 311 -1.85 10.25 26.98
C GLU A 311 -3.27 9.94 27.49
N PHE A 312 -3.88 8.85 27.03
CA PHE A 312 -5.19 8.43 27.53
C PHE A 312 -5.15 7.97 28.98
N LYS A 313 -4.08 7.29 29.38
CA LYS A 313 -3.87 6.84 30.76
C LYS A 313 -3.77 8.00 31.73
N GLU A 314 -2.99 9.03 31.39
CA GLU A 314 -2.91 10.27 32.18
C GLU A 314 -4.27 10.97 32.33
N LYS A 315 -5.11 10.92 31.28
CA LYS A 315 -6.47 11.50 31.28
C LYS A 315 -7.54 10.58 31.89
N LYS A 316 -7.19 9.35 32.28
CA LYS A 316 -8.13 8.30 32.72
C LYS A 316 -9.23 8.03 31.68
N ASP A 317 -8.94 8.17 30.40
CA ASP A 317 -9.89 8.00 29.28
C ASP A 317 -9.86 6.57 28.72
N LYS A 318 -10.50 5.64 29.44
CA LYS A 318 -10.53 4.20 29.09
C LYS A 318 -11.25 3.94 27.75
N ASP A 319 -12.30 4.70 27.45
CA ASP A 319 -13.11 4.48 26.25
C ASP A 319 -12.33 4.82 24.98
N SER A 320 -11.62 5.96 24.96
CA SER A 320 -10.76 6.31 23.84
C SER A 320 -9.59 5.33 23.68
N ALA A 321 -8.99 4.88 24.79
CA ALA A 321 -7.94 3.86 24.76
C ALA A 321 -8.45 2.54 24.18
N LYS A 322 -9.62 2.06 24.62
CA LYS A 322 -10.22 0.82 24.08
C LYS A 322 -10.52 0.94 22.59
N LYS A 323 -11.04 2.09 22.15
CA LYS A 323 -11.29 2.32 20.72
C LYS A 323 -10.00 2.29 19.90
N LEU A 324 -8.95 2.95 20.38
CA LEU A 324 -7.65 2.95 19.70
C LEU A 324 -7.04 1.54 19.67
N TYR A 325 -7.12 0.79 20.77
CA TYR A 325 -6.63 -0.59 20.85
C TYR A 325 -7.27 -1.49 19.78
N GLU A 326 -8.60 -1.44 19.64
CA GLU A 326 -9.30 -2.23 18.63
C GLU A 326 -8.90 -1.85 17.19
N GLU A 327 -8.53 -0.59 16.95
CA GLU A 327 -8.07 -0.10 15.64
C GLU A 327 -6.66 -0.62 15.29
N VAL A 328 -5.77 -0.73 16.27
CA VAL A 328 -4.33 -0.96 16.01
C VAL A 328 -3.84 -2.38 16.31
N LYS A 329 -4.57 -3.17 17.12
CA LYS A 329 -4.12 -4.48 17.64
C LYS A 329 -3.75 -5.51 16.57
N ASP A 330 -4.36 -5.43 15.38
CA ASP A 330 -4.12 -6.39 14.31
C ASP A 330 -2.83 -6.11 13.53
N HIS A 331 -2.29 -4.89 13.66
CA HIS A 331 -1.14 -4.42 12.88
C HIS A 331 0.07 -4.07 13.74
N PHE A 332 -0.15 -3.63 14.98
CA PHE A 332 0.89 -3.15 15.88
C PHE A 332 0.95 -4.03 17.13
N ALA A 333 2.16 -4.36 17.57
CA ALA A 333 2.40 -5.12 18.80
C ALA A 333 2.16 -4.23 20.03
N VAL A 334 0.89 -3.99 20.34
CA VAL A 334 0.46 -3.28 21.55
C VAL A 334 0.32 -4.28 22.69
N ASN A 335 0.88 -3.98 23.86
CA ASN A 335 0.83 -4.87 25.01
C ASN A 335 -0.62 -5.01 25.52
N ASP A 336 -1.10 -6.24 25.72
CA ASP A 336 -2.46 -6.53 26.22
C ASP A 336 -2.77 -5.86 27.56
N ASP A 337 -1.73 -5.58 28.37
CA ASP A 337 -1.86 -4.92 29.68
C ASP A 337 -2.14 -3.40 29.59
N VAL A 338 -2.14 -2.79 28.39
CA VAL A 338 -2.33 -1.34 28.23
C VAL A 338 -3.64 -0.85 28.86
N LEU A 339 -4.71 -1.65 28.80
CA LEU A 339 -6.03 -1.27 29.35
C LEU A 339 -6.14 -1.45 30.88
N SER A 340 -5.20 -2.15 31.52
CA SER A 340 -5.23 -2.43 32.97
C SER A 340 -4.87 -1.22 33.84
N GLY A 341 -4.25 -0.18 33.27
CA GLY A 341 -3.83 1.04 33.97
C GLY A 341 -4.87 2.15 34.08
N PHE A 342 -6.13 1.89 33.71
CA PHE A 342 -7.21 2.88 33.62
C PHE A 342 -8.19 2.84 34.81
N ASN A 343 -7.71 2.39 35.97
CA ASN A 343 -8.57 2.20 37.14
C ASN A 343 -9.07 3.53 37.72
N PRO A 344 -10.34 3.62 38.14
CA PRO A 344 -10.81 4.76 38.92
C PRO A 344 -10.08 4.82 40.27
N GLU A 345 -9.98 6.02 40.87
CA GLU A 345 -9.15 6.23 42.07
C GLU A 345 -9.56 5.36 43.26
N TRP A 346 -10.85 5.03 43.37
CA TRP A 346 -11.35 4.12 44.39
C TRP A 346 -10.80 2.70 44.19
N ALA A 347 -10.71 2.23 42.94
CA ALA A 347 -10.21 0.88 42.61
C ALA A 347 -8.72 0.78 42.92
N GLU A 348 -7.92 1.79 42.56
CA GLU A 348 -6.51 1.87 42.94
C GLU A 348 -6.34 1.84 44.46
N SER A 349 -7.17 2.58 45.18
CA SER A 349 -7.12 2.68 46.64
C SER A 349 -7.55 1.39 47.33
N TYR A 350 -8.54 0.67 46.80
CA TYR A 350 -8.94 -0.64 47.29
C TYR A 350 -7.89 -1.71 46.98
N ILE A 351 -7.27 -1.71 45.80
CA ILE A 351 -6.14 -2.60 45.48
C ILE A 351 -4.99 -2.36 46.46
N ALA A 352 -4.63 -1.10 46.72
CA ALA A 352 -3.61 -0.75 47.70
C ALA A 352 -3.99 -1.18 49.14
N PHE A 353 -5.28 -1.07 49.49
CA PHE A 353 -5.78 -1.56 50.77
C PHE A 353 -5.66 -3.09 50.87
N MET A 354 -6.04 -3.83 49.82
CA MET A 354 -6.09 -5.29 49.76
C MET A 354 -4.71 -5.93 49.85
N ASN A 355 -3.67 -5.30 49.29
CA ASN A 355 -2.27 -5.71 49.41
C ASN A 355 -1.80 -5.93 50.87
N ASN A 356 -2.43 -5.25 51.84
CA ASN A 356 -2.12 -5.41 53.26
C ASN A 356 -3.39 -5.41 54.12
N TYR A 357 -4.45 -6.07 53.62
CA TYR A 357 -5.79 -6.01 54.21
C TYR A 357 -5.80 -6.45 55.68
N GLU A 358 -5.02 -7.47 56.06
CA GLU A 358 -4.99 -8.00 57.44
C GLU A 358 -4.58 -6.91 58.43
N LYS A 359 -3.48 -6.20 58.13
CA LYS A 359 -3.00 -5.11 58.97
C LYS A 359 -4.00 -3.97 58.99
N HIS A 360 -4.50 -3.56 57.82
CA HIS A 360 -5.44 -2.45 57.72
C HIS A 360 -6.75 -2.71 58.47
N LEU A 361 -7.27 -3.94 58.37
CA LEU A 361 -8.49 -4.35 59.06
C LEU A 361 -8.27 -4.45 60.59
N LYS A 362 -7.16 -5.04 61.05
CA LYS A 362 -6.84 -5.07 62.49
C LYS A 362 -6.73 -3.65 63.08
N ASP A 363 -6.06 -2.75 62.37
CA ASP A 363 -5.92 -1.34 62.77
C ASP A 363 -7.29 -0.62 62.78
N ALA A 364 -8.16 -0.93 61.82
CA ALA A 364 -9.51 -0.39 61.73
C ALA A 364 -10.40 -0.87 62.89
N LEU A 365 -10.37 -2.18 63.19
CA LEU A 365 -11.10 -2.77 64.32
C LEU A 365 -10.65 -2.20 65.66
N ALA A 366 -9.35 -1.96 65.85
CA ALA A 366 -8.79 -1.39 67.08
C ALA A 366 -9.24 0.07 67.33
N LYS A 367 -9.47 0.86 66.27
CA LYS A 367 -9.98 2.23 66.37
C LYS A 367 -11.46 2.30 66.77
N GLY A 368 -12.18 1.18 66.67
CA GLY A 368 -13.62 1.09 66.92
C GLY A 368 -14.45 1.52 65.72
N ASN A 369 -15.77 1.32 65.82
CA ASN A 369 -16.70 1.54 64.71
C ASN A 369 -17.88 2.45 65.10
N SER A 370 -18.62 2.98 64.12
CA SER A 370 -19.72 3.94 64.36
C SER A 370 -20.96 3.34 65.02
N ILE A 371 -21.10 2.02 65.03
CA ILE A 371 -22.22 1.26 65.60
C ILE A 371 -21.80 0.40 66.80
N LYS A 372 -20.68 0.73 67.44
CA LYS A 372 -20.04 -0.08 68.49
C LYS A 372 -20.95 -0.34 69.70
N ASP A 373 -21.91 0.55 69.93
CA ASP A 373 -22.89 0.45 71.01
C ASP A 373 -23.89 -0.70 70.77
N TYR A 374 -24.05 -1.13 69.51
CA TYR A 374 -24.91 -2.25 69.11
C TYR A 374 -24.10 -3.54 68.90
N ILE A 375 -22.97 -3.44 68.20
CA ILE A 375 -22.00 -4.52 67.99
C ILE A 375 -20.64 -4.06 68.52
N PRO A 376 -20.25 -4.46 69.75
CA PRO A 376 -18.93 -4.19 70.26
C PRO A 376 -17.88 -4.83 69.37
N THR A 377 -16.81 -4.08 69.06
CA THR A 377 -15.71 -4.60 68.26
C THR A 377 -14.35 -4.24 68.83
N ASP A 378 -13.43 -5.20 68.74
CA ASP A 378 -12.01 -5.02 69.00
C ASP A 378 -11.17 -5.80 67.98
N ALA A 379 -9.86 -5.66 68.04
CA ALA A 379 -8.93 -6.31 67.11
C ALA A 379 -8.93 -7.85 67.21
N GLY A 380 -9.34 -8.43 68.35
CA GLY A 380 -9.42 -9.87 68.54
C GLY A 380 -10.51 -10.54 67.69
N LEU A 381 -11.49 -9.77 67.20
CA LEU A 381 -12.49 -10.26 66.25
C LEU A 381 -11.88 -10.78 64.94
N PHE A 382 -10.77 -10.21 64.49
CA PHE A 382 -10.10 -10.69 63.27
C PHE A 382 -9.66 -12.16 63.40
N ASP A 383 -9.09 -12.52 64.56
CA ASP A 383 -8.57 -13.87 64.77
C ASP A 383 -9.72 -14.88 65.03
N LEU A 384 -10.89 -14.39 65.46
CA LEU A 384 -12.11 -15.20 65.64
C LEU A 384 -12.84 -15.49 64.33
N ASP A 385 -12.73 -14.59 63.34
CA ASP A 385 -13.42 -14.71 62.06
C ASP A 385 -12.57 -14.16 60.92
N THR A 386 -11.50 -14.88 60.58
CA THR A 386 -10.55 -14.46 59.57
C THR A 386 -11.23 -14.34 58.20
N PRO A 387 -11.24 -13.14 57.58
CA PRO A 387 -11.88 -12.94 56.30
C PRO A 387 -11.25 -13.76 55.17
N LYS A 388 -12.08 -14.23 54.24
CA LYS A 388 -11.65 -15.05 53.09
C LYS A 388 -12.15 -14.56 51.74
N SER A 389 -13.10 -13.63 51.73
CA SER A 389 -13.67 -13.06 50.52
C SER A 389 -13.90 -11.58 50.69
N TYR A 390 -14.16 -10.91 49.56
CA TYR A 390 -14.54 -9.51 49.54
C TYR A 390 -15.69 -9.30 48.55
N SER A 391 -16.42 -8.21 48.75
CA SER A 391 -17.46 -7.74 47.85
C SER A 391 -17.24 -6.27 47.54
N LEU A 392 -17.46 -5.89 46.30
CA LEU A 392 -17.69 -4.52 45.85
C LEU A 392 -19.19 -4.35 45.64
N TYR A 393 -19.80 -3.48 46.43
CA TYR A 393 -21.24 -3.27 46.37
C TYR A 393 -21.58 -1.81 46.70
N ASP A 394 -22.32 -1.13 45.83
CA ASP A 394 -22.75 0.26 46.01
C ASP A 394 -23.93 0.33 46.98
N LEU A 395 -23.65 0.50 48.27
CA LEU A 395 -24.65 0.48 49.35
C LEU A 395 -25.44 1.79 49.44
N ASP A 396 -24.90 2.92 48.95
CA ASP A 396 -25.57 4.22 48.98
C ASP A 396 -26.05 4.73 47.59
N LYS A 397 -25.81 3.95 46.53
CA LYS A 397 -26.19 4.21 45.14
C LYS A 397 -25.54 5.47 44.58
N ASN A 398 -24.30 5.75 44.98
CA ASN A 398 -23.58 6.97 44.59
C ASN A 398 -22.62 6.80 43.40
N GLY A 399 -22.47 5.58 42.87
CA GLY A 399 -21.57 5.28 41.76
C GLY A 399 -20.15 4.83 42.17
N THR A 400 -19.88 4.70 43.47
CA THR A 400 -18.60 4.19 44.02
C THR A 400 -18.92 3.06 44.98
N PRO A 401 -18.56 1.81 44.66
CA PRO A 401 -18.88 0.68 45.52
C PRO A 401 -18.11 0.74 46.85
N GLU A 402 -18.72 0.23 47.91
CA GLU A 402 -18.02 -0.07 49.16
C GLU A 402 -17.19 -1.35 49.03
N LEU A 403 -15.99 -1.33 49.61
CA LEU A 403 -15.19 -2.53 49.82
C LEU A 403 -15.67 -3.21 51.11
N ILE A 404 -16.25 -4.39 50.96
CA ILE A 404 -16.75 -5.20 52.07
C ILE A 404 -15.84 -6.41 52.22
N ILE A 405 -15.14 -6.51 53.34
CA ILE A 405 -14.29 -7.65 53.67
C ILE A 405 -15.12 -8.65 54.47
N ASN A 406 -15.27 -9.87 53.96
CA ASN A 406 -16.20 -10.87 54.48
C ASN A 406 -15.47 -12.03 55.18
N GLY A 407 -15.80 -12.23 56.45
CA GLY A 407 -15.59 -13.46 57.19
C GLY A 407 -16.77 -14.42 57.09
N GLU A 408 -16.74 -15.48 57.88
CA GLU A 408 -17.85 -16.42 58.03
C GLU A 408 -19.03 -15.76 58.77
N TYR A 409 -18.74 -14.90 59.73
CA TYR A 409 -19.72 -14.31 60.66
C TYR A 409 -19.87 -12.78 60.49
N TYR A 410 -18.77 -12.08 60.21
CA TYR A 410 -18.70 -10.63 60.14
C TYR A 410 -18.43 -10.12 58.73
N SER A 411 -18.99 -8.95 58.44
CA SER A 411 -18.65 -8.16 57.26
C SER A 411 -18.11 -6.81 57.73
N HIS A 412 -16.97 -6.42 57.17
CA HIS A 412 -16.30 -5.16 57.49
C HIS A 412 -16.42 -4.21 56.30
N ILE A 413 -17.12 -3.10 56.49
CA ILE A 413 -17.46 -2.15 55.42
C ILE A 413 -16.43 -1.03 55.41
N PHE A 414 -15.87 -0.77 54.23
CA PHE A 414 -14.98 0.34 53.93
C PHE A 414 -15.53 1.14 52.75
N ALA A 415 -15.38 2.46 52.80
CA ALA A 415 -15.80 3.35 51.72
C ALA A 415 -14.63 4.22 51.25
N TYR A 416 -14.58 4.54 49.96
CA TYR A 416 -13.60 5.47 49.41
C TYR A 416 -14.08 6.91 49.55
N LYS A 417 -13.36 7.70 50.37
CA LYS A 417 -13.71 9.11 50.64
C LYS A 417 -12.49 10.00 50.72
N SER A 418 -12.59 11.15 50.06
CA SER A 418 -11.56 12.20 50.12
C SER A 418 -10.15 11.66 49.82
N GLY A 419 -10.03 10.78 48.82
CA GLY A 419 -8.73 10.23 48.42
C GLY A 419 -8.26 9.00 49.18
N LYS A 420 -9.04 8.45 50.12
CA LYS A 420 -8.59 7.35 51.00
C LYS A 420 -9.70 6.36 51.33
N VAL A 421 -9.30 5.15 51.69
CA VAL A 421 -10.19 4.10 52.22
C VAL A 421 -10.48 4.39 53.69
N GLU A 422 -11.74 4.56 54.03
CA GLU A 422 -12.21 4.81 55.40
C GLU A 422 -13.02 3.61 55.91
N TYR A 423 -12.71 3.20 57.14
CA TYR A 423 -13.48 2.15 57.81
C TYR A 423 -14.79 2.73 58.35
N ILE A 424 -15.90 2.10 57.95
CA ILE A 424 -17.25 2.55 58.30
C ILE A 424 -17.77 1.75 59.50
N ALA A 425 -17.86 0.43 59.35
CA ALA A 425 -18.44 -0.43 60.36
C ALA A 425 -18.04 -1.90 60.23
N THR A 426 -18.16 -2.61 61.34
CA THR A 426 -18.28 -4.07 61.32
C THR A 426 -19.70 -4.42 61.67
N THR A 427 -20.28 -5.26 60.84
CA THR A 427 -21.62 -5.82 61.01
C THR A 427 -21.49 -7.34 61.07
N GLY A 428 -22.61 -8.03 61.33
CA GLY A 428 -22.71 -9.42 60.88
C GLY A 428 -22.71 -9.49 59.35
N LYS A 429 -22.74 -10.69 58.80
CA LYS A 429 -22.86 -10.92 57.35
C LYS A 429 -23.96 -10.06 56.71
N LEU A 430 -23.63 -9.33 55.64
CA LEU A 430 -24.54 -8.39 54.98
C LEU A 430 -25.57 -9.11 54.09
N ILE A 431 -26.84 -8.70 54.20
CA ILE A 431 -27.98 -9.24 53.46
C ILE A 431 -28.87 -8.08 53.01
N THR A 432 -29.07 -7.86 51.73
CA THR A 432 -29.86 -6.74 51.21
C THR A 432 -31.38 -7.05 51.18
N THR A 433 -32.20 -6.03 51.41
CA THR A 433 -33.65 -6.04 51.11
C THR A 433 -33.93 -5.99 49.61
N LYS A 434 -35.18 -6.24 49.19
CA LYS A 434 -35.64 -6.05 47.79
C LYS A 434 -35.40 -4.65 47.23
N ASP A 435 -35.34 -3.64 48.08
CA ASP A 435 -35.11 -2.24 47.70
C ASP A 435 -33.65 -1.78 47.96
N ASP A 436 -32.73 -2.73 48.17
CA ASP A 436 -31.28 -2.56 48.39
C ASP A 436 -30.85 -1.66 49.57
N THR A 437 -31.74 -1.36 50.53
CA THR A 437 -31.48 -0.31 51.52
C THR A 437 -31.08 -0.80 52.92
N ILE A 438 -30.96 -2.11 53.15
CA ILE A 438 -30.92 -2.62 54.53
C ILE A 438 -30.16 -3.94 54.66
N CYS A 439 -29.35 -4.06 55.71
CA CYS A 439 -28.61 -5.26 56.12
C CYS A 439 -29.07 -5.86 57.46
N ALA A 440 -29.19 -7.21 57.55
CA ALA A 440 -29.56 -7.93 58.77
C ALA A 440 -28.81 -9.27 59.00
N ARG A 441 -28.07 -9.31 60.13
CA ARG A 441 -27.68 -10.42 61.04
C ARG A 441 -27.24 -11.82 60.52
N VAL A 442 -26.14 -12.34 61.11
CA VAL A 442 -26.06 -13.48 62.10
C VAL A 442 -24.99 -13.20 63.16
N TYR A 443 -25.36 -13.11 64.45
CA TYR A 443 -24.47 -13.43 65.58
C TYR A 443 -24.96 -14.73 66.21
N ILE A 444 -24.11 -15.76 66.24
CA ILE A 444 -24.19 -16.91 67.14
C ILE A 444 -22.75 -17.15 67.56
N ASN A 445 -22.36 -16.85 68.81
CA ASN A 445 -21.35 -17.70 69.44
C ASN A 445 -21.34 -17.65 70.97
N GLN A 446 -20.93 -18.80 71.50
CA GLN A 446 -20.67 -19.16 72.89
C GLN A 446 -19.46 -18.39 73.45
N GLU A 447 -19.55 -18.04 74.73
CA GLU A 447 -18.46 -17.57 75.59
C GLU A 447 -17.63 -16.36 75.11
N LEU A 448 -18.27 -15.19 74.98
CA LEU A 448 -17.57 -13.90 75.03
C LEU A 448 -18.06 -13.11 76.26
N GLY A 449 -17.16 -12.86 77.22
CA GLY A 449 -17.47 -12.12 78.45
C GLY A 449 -18.42 -12.87 79.40
N ASP A 450 -19.48 -12.18 79.85
CA ASP A 450 -20.47 -12.69 80.81
C ASP A 450 -21.61 -13.49 80.16
N TYR A 451 -21.60 -13.65 78.83
CA TYR A 451 -22.67 -14.27 78.06
C TYR A 451 -22.40 -15.75 77.75
N MET A 452 -23.45 -16.57 77.84
CA MET A 452 -23.48 -17.97 77.40
C MET A 452 -23.90 -18.08 75.93
N ALA A 453 -24.83 -17.22 75.48
CA ALA A 453 -25.23 -17.07 74.08
C ALA A 453 -25.84 -15.67 73.85
N ALA A 454 -25.71 -15.13 72.65
CA ALA A 454 -26.47 -13.94 72.25
C ALA A 454 -26.96 -14.09 70.81
N GLU A 455 -27.94 -13.27 70.45
CA GLU A 455 -28.65 -13.25 69.19
C GLU A 455 -28.93 -11.75 68.87
N LYS A 456 -28.27 -11.11 67.90
CA LYS A 456 -28.43 -9.65 67.62
C LYS A 456 -28.86 -9.34 66.19
N TYR A 457 -30.03 -8.72 66.01
CA TYR A 457 -30.58 -8.24 64.75
C TYR A 457 -30.49 -6.72 64.63
N LEU A 458 -30.08 -6.24 63.46
CA LEU A 458 -30.00 -4.83 63.15
C LEU A 458 -30.54 -4.59 61.75
N LEU A 459 -31.10 -3.41 61.56
CA LEU A 459 -31.66 -2.91 60.31
C LEU A 459 -31.08 -1.53 60.11
N PHE A 460 -30.31 -1.28 59.04
CA PHE A 460 -29.65 0.02 58.88
C PHE A 460 -29.57 0.51 57.45
N LYS A 461 -29.39 1.82 57.29
CA LYS A 461 -29.06 2.46 56.02
C LYS A 461 -27.66 3.02 56.05
N PHE A 462 -26.99 3.00 54.91
CA PHE A 462 -25.70 3.65 54.70
C PHE A 462 -25.92 4.93 53.90
N ASP A 463 -25.41 6.07 54.40
CA ASP A 463 -25.52 7.38 53.75
C ASP A 463 -24.19 7.84 53.12
N GLY A 464 -23.31 6.88 52.88
CA GLY A 464 -21.93 7.11 52.53
C GLY A 464 -21.02 7.33 53.75
N LYS A 465 -21.40 8.14 54.74
CA LYS A 465 -20.48 8.58 55.81
C LYS A 465 -20.63 7.78 57.09
N LYS A 466 -21.83 7.29 57.33
CA LYS A 466 -22.18 6.59 58.56
C LYS A 466 -23.29 5.58 58.29
N ILE A 467 -23.46 4.71 59.27
CA ILE A 467 -24.60 3.82 59.36
C ILE A 467 -25.69 4.47 60.23
N GLU A 468 -26.91 4.52 59.72
CA GLU A 468 -28.11 4.89 60.48
C GLU A 468 -28.92 3.64 60.84
N ILE A 469 -28.94 3.31 62.13
CA ILE A 469 -29.71 2.17 62.65
C ILE A 469 -31.19 2.55 62.72
N SER A 470 -32.03 1.80 62.00
CA SER A 470 -33.48 1.96 61.97
C SER A 470 -34.22 1.02 62.92
N LYS A 471 -33.72 -0.20 63.13
CA LYS A 471 -34.21 -1.15 64.14
C LYS A 471 -33.05 -1.94 64.74
N TYR A 472 -33.18 -2.28 66.01
CA TYR A 472 -32.22 -3.13 66.72
C TYR A 472 -32.92 -3.97 67.77
N THR A 473 -32.69 -5.27 67.69
CA THR A 473 -33.30 -6.25 68.58
C THR A 473 -32.26 -7.29 68.98
N SER A 474 -32.10 -7.58 70.27
CA SER A 474 -31.19 -8.62 70.78
C SER A 474 -31.83 -9.56 71.79
N GLY A 475 -31.36 -10.80 71.82
CA GLY A 475 -31.67 -11.80 72.84
C GLY A 475 -30.37 -12.32 73.42
N GLU A 476 -30.19 -12.24 74.73
CA GLU A 476 -28.93 -12.53 75.40
C GLU A 476 -29.19 -13.49 76.56
N VAL A 477 -28.39 -14.55 76.65
CA VAL A 477 -28.38 -15.53 77.74
C VAL A 477 -27.07 -15.38 78.48
N PHE A 478 -27.14 -15.06 79.76
CA PHE A 478 -25.97 -14.86 80.63
C PHE A 478 -25.52 -16.18 81.26
N LYS A 479 -24.27 -16.22 81.74
CA LYS A 479 -23.69 -17.41 82.40
C LYS A 479 -24.42 -17.81 83.69
N ASP A 480 -25.12 -16.88 84.33
CA ASP A 480 -25.97 -17.14 85.50
C ASP A 480 -27.36 -17.72 85.14
N GLY A 481 -27.65 -17.92 83.85
CA GLY A 481 -28.90 -18.44 83.33
C GLY A 481 -30.00 -17.39 83.14
N THR A 482 -29.71 -16.11 83.42
CA THR A 482 -30.67 -15.02 83.12
C THR A 482 -30.75 -14.77 81.62
N VAL A 483 -31.93 -14.36 81.18
CA VAL A 483 -32.21 -14.03 79.77
C VAL A 483 -32.70 -12.59 79.68
N LYS A 484 -32.14 -11.84 78.74
CA LYS A 484 -32.51 -10.46 78.44
C LYS A 484 -32.90 -10.34 76.98
N TYR A 485 -34.04 -9.70 76.74
CA TYR A 485 -34.43 -9.31 75.39
C TYR A 485 -34.42 -7.80 75.27
N ILE A 486 -33.96 -7.29 74.13
CA ILE A 486 -34.03 -5.90 73.71
C ILE A 486 -34.83 -5.90 72.40
N VAL A 487 -35.93 -5.15 72.34
CA VAL A 487 -36.73 -4.94 71.13
C VAL A 487 -36.76 -3.46 70.82
N ASP A 488 -36.30 -3.09 69.63
CA ASP A 488 -36.14 -1.70 69.18
C ASP A 488 -35.45 -0.80 70.22
N GLY A 489 -34.36 -1.32 70.80
CA GLY A 489 -33.56 -0.63 71.81
C GLY A 489 -34.17 -0.58 73.23
N LYS A 490 -35.31 -1.22 73.48
CA LYS A 490 -35.95 -1.29 74.80
C LYS A 490 -35.92 -2.69 75.38
N GLU A 491 -35.61 -2.79 76.67
CA GLU A 491 -35.61 -4.07 77.38
C GLU A 491 -37.02 -4.63 77.55
N THR A 492 -37.20 -5.91 77.25
CA THR A 492 -38.44 -6.68 77.43
C THR A 492 -38.14 -8.05 78.03
N THR A 493 -39.13 -8.64 78.70
CA THR A 493 -39.08 -10.01 79.19
C THR A 493 -39.89 -10.97 78.31
N ASP A 494 -40.59 -10.46 77.29
CA ASP A 494 -41.42 -11.27 76.39
C ASP A 494 -40.59 -11.81 75.22
N SER A 495 -40.35 -13.12 75.24
CA SER A 495 -39.62 -13.81 74.17
C SER A 495 -40.38 -13.82 72.84
N ASN A 496 -41.71 -13.75 72.84
CA ASN A 496 -42.49 -13.68 71.60
C ASN A 496 -42.36 -12.32 70.92
N GLU A 497 -42.25 -11.25 71.72
CA GLU A 497 -42.01 -9.90 71.21
C GLU A 497 -40.65 -9.81 70.50
N PHE A 498 -39.62 -10.41 71.11
CA PHE A 498 -38.29 -10.59 70.51
C PHE A 498 -38.35 -11.40 69.20
N ILE A 499 -38.96 -12.59 69.21
CA ILE A 499 -39.05 -13.47 68.03
C ILE A 499 -39.77 -12.75 66.88
N LYS A 500 -40.87 -12.03 67.17
CA LYS A 500 -41.61 -11.29 66.16
C LYS A 500 -40.77 -10.15 65.57
N ALA A 501 -40.11 -9.35 66.40
CA ALA A 501 -39.26 -8.25 65.92
C ALA A 501 -38.05 -8.75 65.11
N ALA A 502 -37.47 -9.88 65.52
CA ALA A 502 -36.43 -10.58 64.77
C ALA A 502 -36.92 -11.05 63.40
N GLN A 503 -38.08 -11.71 63.35
CA GLN A 503 -38.71 -12.15 62.10
C GLN A 503 -39.03 -10.98 61.17
N ASP A 504 -39.54 -9.86 61.71
CA ASP A 504 -39.83 -8.66 60.92
C ASP A 504 -38.55 -8.10 60.27
N ILE A 505 -37.38 -8.21 60.92
CA ILE A 505 -36.10 -7.81 60.33
C ILE A 505 -35.66 -8.79 59.24
N VAL A 506 -35.76 -10.10 59.50
CA VAL A 506 -35.30 -11.16 58.58
C VAL A 506 -36.19 -11.28 57.34
N VAL A 507 -37.52 -11.18 57.46
CA VAL A 507 -38.46 -11.27 56.31
C VAL A 507 -38.22 -10.16 55.29
N ASN A 508 -37.71 -9.01 55.74
CA ASN A 508 -37.36 -7.92 54.85
C ASN A 508 -36.02 -8.18 54.13
N ALA A 509 -35.12 -9.01 54.67
CA ALA A 509 -33.83 -9.34 54.06
C ALA A 509 -33.98 -10.48 53.05
N VAL A 510 -33.55 -10.28 51.79
CA VAL A 510 -33.91 -11.17 50.67
C VAL A 510 -32.71 -11.84 50.01
N ASN A 511 -31.54 -11.18 49.93
CA ASN A 511 -30.34 -11.73 49.28
C ASN A 511 -29.06 -11.39 50.04
N TYR A 512 -28.10 -12.32 50.13
CA TYR A 512 -26.75 -11.96 50.59
C TYR A 512 -26.09 -11.01 49.58
N VAL A 513 -25.25 -10.09 50.06
CA VAL A 513 -24.36 -9.33 49.17
C VAL A 513 -23.47 -10.35 48.43
N PRO A 514 -23.47 -10.35 47.08
CA PRO A 514 -22.67 -11.30 46.32
C PRO A 514 -21.18 -11.08 46.58
N GLU A 515 -20.43 -12.18 46.65
CA GLU A 515 -18.96 -12.10 46.69
C GLU A 515 -18.45 -11.64 45.33
N THR A 516 -17.56 -10.64 45.32
CA THR A 516 -16.84 -10.23 44.10
C THR A 516 -15.67 -11.16 43.85
N GLY A 517 -14.97 -11.57 44.92
CA GLY A 517 -13.78 -12.39 44.81
C GLY A 517 -13.31 -13.02 46.13
N LYS A 518 -12.28 -13.88 46.04
CA LYS A 518 -11.59 -14.45 47.20
C LYS A 518 -10.33 -13.66 47.52
N ILE A 519 -10.02 -13.57 48.81
CA ILE A 519 -8.77 -12.97 49.28
C ILE A 519 -7.63 -13.95 48.97
N GLY A 520 -6.63 -13.50 48.20
CA GLY A 520 -5.51 -14.32 47.74
C GLY A 520 -5.58 -14.78 46.28
N ASP A 521 -6.71 -14.55 45.61
CA ASP A 521 -6.85 -14.68 44.15
C ASP A 521 -6.49 -13.35 43.46
N ASN A 522 -6.68 -13.24 42.14
CA ASN A 522 -6.35 -12.05 41.32
C ASN A 522 -7.33 -10.88 41.57
N TYR A 523 -7.37 -10.38 42.79
CA TYR A 523 -8.27 -9.31 43.21
C TYR A 523 -7.96 -7.99 42.48
N GLU A 524 -6.72 -7.77 42.01
CA GLU A 524 -6.37 -6.59 41.22
C GLU A 524 -7.22 -6.53 39.96
N LYS A 525 -7.32 -7.64 39.22
CA LYS A 525 -8.13 -7.71 38.01
C LYS A 525 -9.62 -7.56 38.30
N GLU A 526 -10.13 -8.29 39.28
CA GLU A 526 -11.56 -8.28 39.61
C GLU A 526 -12.05 -6.89 40.09
N ILE A 527 -11.24 -6.17 40.87
CA ILE A 527 -11.55 -4.80 41.29
C ILE A 527 -11.48 -3.84 40.09
N SER A 528 -10.50 -4.03 39.18
CA SER A 528 -10.32 -3.20 37.97
C SER A 528 -11.42 -3.39 36.93
N ASP A 529 -11.96 -4.61 36.84
CA ASP A 529 -12.99 -5.01 35.88
C ASP A 529 -14.41 -4.84 36.43
N TYR A 530 -14.57 -4.38 37.68
CA TYR A 530 -15.89 -4.20 38.30
C TYR A 530 -16.76 -3.23 37.49
N THR A 531 -17.96 -3.69 37.16
CA THR A 531 -19.03 -2.91 36.53
C THR A 531 -20.29 -3.03 37.38
N GLU A 532 -20.96 -1.90 37.63
CA GLU A 532 -22.22 -1.82 38.40
C GLU A 532 -23.37 -2.67 37.85
#